data_AF-Q2YDK1-F1
#
_entry.id   AF-Q2YDK1-F1
#
_cell.length_a   1.000
_cell.length_b   1.000
_cell.length_c   1.000
_cell.angle_alpha   90.00
_cell.angle_beta   90.00
_cell.angle_gamma   90.00
#
_symmetry.space_group_name_H-M   'P 1'
#
loop_
_entity.id
_entity.type
_entity.pdbx_description
1 polymer ?
#
loop_
_entity_poly.entity_id
_entity_poly.type
_entity_poly.pdbx_seq_one_letter_code
_entity_poly.pdbx_strand_id
1 'polypeptide(L)'
;MSTLLLNLDFGEPPPKKALEGNAKHRKFVKKRRLLERKGFLNKKKQPPSKVPKLHSEPSQKGETPRVDGTWKATPLPKKKTTAASSSGSEQSLDKKAAVPWLTPAPSQKAGSVVAKVDLLGEFQSALPKIKSHPTRPQKKGSQKNPPPKNGPQNSTHTHSENKYSGVSQKIPGKMVAIDCEMVGTGPKGHVSSLARCSIVNYDGDVLYDEYILPPCHIVDYRTRWSGIRKQHMVNATPFKIARNQILKILAGKIVVGHAIHNDFKALQYIHPKSLTRDTSHIPLLNRKADCPENATMSLKSLTKKLLNRDIQAGKSGHSSVEDAQATMELYKLVEVEWEQHLAQNPPKD
;
A
#
# COMPACT_ATOMS: atom_id res chain seq x y z
N MET A 1 68.49 -22.17 -11.92
CA MET A 1 68.59 -21.54 -10.58
C MET A 1 67.96 -20.17 -10.67
N SER A 2 66.97 -19.77 -9.87
CA SER A 2 66.20 -20.47 -8.83
C SER A 2 64.73 -20.02 -8.90
N THR A 3 63.79 -20.93 -8.63
CA THR A 3 62.34 -20.67 -8.63
C THR A 3 61.78 -20.59 -7.22
N LEU A 4 60.79 -19.70 -7.02
CA LEU A 4 59.69 -19.77 -6.04
C LEU A 4 60.03 -20.05 -4.56
N LEU A 5 59.47 -19.23 -3.66
CA LEU A 5 58.32 -19.67 -2.84
C LEU A 5 57.61 -18.45 -2.22
N LEU A 6 56.28 -18.52 -2.11
CA LEU A 6 55.48 -17.61 -1.28
C LEU A 6 55.10 -18.36 0.00
N ASN A 7 55.53 -17.86 1.16
CA ASN A 7 55.12 -18.42 2.44
C ASN A 7 53.69 -17.99 2.76
N LEU A 8 52.72 -18.88 2.49
CA LEU A 8 51.37 -18.79 3.04
C LEU A 8 51.39 -19.34 4.46
N ASP A 9 51.34 -18.43 5.44
CA ASP A 9 51.31 -18.79 6.86
C ASP A 9 49.92 -19.27 7.28
N PHE A 10 49.80 -20.55 7.62
CA PHE A 10 48.56 -21.19 8.05
C PHE A 10 48.39 -21.09 9.57
N GLY A 11 48.32 -19.85 10.07
CA GLY A 11 48.05 -19.54 11.48
C GLY A 11 46.73 -20.11 12.00
N GLU A 12 46.64 -20.31 13.31
CA GLU A 12 45.59 -21.09 13.98
C GLU A 12 44.14 -20.66 13.66
N PRO A 13 43.18 -21.61 13.66
CA PRO A 13 41.76 -21.29 13.51
C PRO A 13 41.29 -20.36 14.64
N PRO A 14 40.63 -19.23 14.32
CA PRO A 14 40.30 -18.22 15.33
C PRO A 14 39.36 -18.78 16.41
N PRO A 15 39.54 -18.38 17.69
CA PRO A 15 38.74 -18.89 18.79
C PRO A 15 37.26 -18.65 18.54
N LYS A 16 36.43 -19.63 18.91
CA LYS A 16 34.98 -19.66 18.67
C LYS A 16 34.26 -18.50 19.37
N LYS A 17 34.28 -17.31 18.73
CA LYS A 17 33.50 -16.13 19.16
C LYS A 17 32.04 -16.56 19.24
N ALA A 18 31.52 -16.61 20.46
CA ALA A 18 30.10 -16.84 20.70
C ALA A 18 29.31 -15.81 19.86
N LEU A 19 28.28 -16.28 19.15
CA LEU A 19 27.54 -15.47 18.17
C LEU A 19 26.67 -14.41 18.86
N GLU A 20 27.32 -13.39 19.42
CA GLU A 20 26.67 -12.22 20.00
C GLU A 20 26.17 -11.32 18.87
N GLY A 21 25.03 -11.71 18.29
CA GLY A 21 24.40 -10.99 17.20
C GLY A 21 24.12 -9.53 17.56
N ASN A 22 23.94 -8.71 16.52
CA ASN A 22 23.78 -7.25 16.65
C ASN A 22 22.68 -6.79 17.64
N ALA A 23 22.64 -5.49 17.95
CA ALA A 23 21.67 -4.94 18.91
C ALA A 23 20.19 -5.29 18.62
N LYS A 24 19.81 -5.50 17.34
CA LYS A 24 18.47 -5.96 16.92
C LYS A 24 18.27 -7.44 17.31
N HIS A 25 19.26 -8.30 17.10
CA HIS A 25 19.25 -9.70 17.54
C HIS A 25 19.22 -9.82 19.08
N ARG A 26 20.05 -9.07 19.82
CA ARG A 26 20.01 -9.06 21.30
C ARG A 26 18.64 -8.63 21.85
N LYS A 27 18.01 -7.61 21.25
CA LYS A 27 16.63 -7.19 21.59
C LYS A 27 15.60 -8.28 21.24
N PHE A 28 15.73 -8.95 20.10
CA PHE A 28 14.88 -10.09 19.70
C PHE A 28 14.99 -11.26 20.67
N VAL A 29 16.20 -11.72 21.02
CA VAL A 29 16.41 -12.84 21.94
C VAL A 29 15.89 -12.50 23.34
N LYS A 30 16.12 -11.29 23.86
CA LYS A 30 15.54 -10.84 25.13
C LYS A 30 14.00 -10.85 25.09
N LYS A 31 13.37 -10.34 24.03
CA LYS A 31 11.89 -10.36 23.91
C LYS A 31 11.32 -11.77 23.70
N ARG A 32 12.01 -12.64 22.96
CA ARG A 32 11.63 -14.04 22.78
C ARG A 32 11.65 -14.79 24.12
N ARG A 33 12.76 -14.71 24.88
CA ARG A 33 12.87 -15.32 26.21
C ARG A 33 11.80 -14.79 27.18
N LEU A 34 11.44 -13.52 27.08
CA LEU A 34 10.34 -12.93 27.88
C LEU A 34 8.97 -13.52 27.51
N LEU A 35 8.69 -13.75 26.22
CA LEU A 35 7.45 -14.37 25.76
C LEU A 35 7.38 -15.86 26.11
N GLU A 36 8.51 -16.58 26.02
CA GLU A 36 8.65 -17.97 26.48
C GLU A 36 8.42 -18.06 28.00
N ARG A 37 9.02 -17.16 28.80
CA ARG A 37 8.84 -17.11 30.27
C ARG A 37 7.43 -16.66 30.72
N LYS A 38 6.68 -15.97 29.84
CA LYS A 38 5.26 -15.62 30.05
C LYS A 38 4.27 -16.62 29.41
N GLY A 39 4.72 -17.75 28.87
CA GLY A 39 3.85 -18.76 28.27
C GLY A 39 3.24 -18.40 26.91
N PHE A 40 3.50 -17.20 26.36
CA PHE A 40 2.99 -16.76 25.06
C PHE A 40 3.63 -17.48 23.85
N LEU A 41 4.69 -18.26 24.07
CA LEU A 41 5.32 -19.10 23.06
C LEU A 41 5.22 -20.58 23.47
N ASN A 42 4.18 -21.24 22.97
CA ASN A 42 4.07 -22.69 23.05
C ASN A 42 5.31 -23.35 22.42
N LYS A 43 5.99 -24.20 23.19
CA LYS A 43 7.09 -25.03 22.68
C LYS A 43 6.55 -25.93 21.55
N LYS A 44 6.91 -25.64 20.29
CA LYS A 44 6.71 -26.62 19.20
C LYS A 44 7.42 -27.91 19.61
N LYS A 45 6.69 -29.04 19.55
CA LYS A 45 7.19 -30.36 19.94
C LYS A 45 8.48 -30.68 19.16
N GLN A 46 9.60 -30.87 19.87
CA GLN A 46 10.72 -31.65 19.35
C GLN A 46 10.43 -33.14 19.59
N PRO A 47 10.84 -34.04 18.68
CA PRO A 47 10.82 -35.47 18.94
C PRO A 47 11.91 -35.84 19.99
N PRO A 48 11.67 -36.83 20.86
CA PRO A 48 12.65 -37.24 21.87
C PRO A 48 13.80 -38.06 21.26
N SER A 49 15.04 -37.74 21.64
CA SER A 49 16.24 -38.54 21.34
C SER A 49 16.45 -39.65 22.37
N LYS A 50 16.83 -40.85 21.92
CA LYS A 50 17.02 -42.04 22.75
C LYS A 50 18.39 -42.05 23.46
N VAL A 51 18.44 -42.39 24.75
CA VAL A 51 19.59 -43.04 25.43
C VAL A 51 19.05 -43.97 26.54
N PRO A 52 19.49 -45.24 26.67
CA PRO A 52 19.02 -46.19 27.70
C PRO A 52 20.07 -46.55 28.78
N LYS A 53 19.60 -47.10 29.93
CA LYS A 53 20.23 -47.98 30.96
C LYS A 53 19.77 -47.63 32.41
N LEU A 54 19.78 -48.49 33.45
CA LEU A 54 19.66 -49.97 33.60
C LEU A 54 19.60 -50.33 35.13
N HIS A 55 18.45 -50.84 35.67
CA HIS A 55 18.27 -51.45 37.03
C HIS A 55 18.58 -50.50 38.25
N SER A 56 18.33 -50.74 39.55
CA SER A 56 17.71 -51.80 40.43
C SER A 56 17.45 -51.17 41.84
N GLU A 57 16.68 -51.66 42.84
CA GLU A 57 15.45 -52.48 43.02
C GLU A 57 14.99 -52.39 44.54
N PRO A 58 13.79 -52.85 45.00
CA PRO A 58 13.09 -52.32 46.21
C PRO A 58 12.76 -53.29 47.39
N SER A 59 12.02 -52.83 48.42
CA SER A 59 11.34 -53.64 49.48
C SER A 59 10.12 -52.87 50.07
N GLN A 60 8.89 -53.44 50.12
CA GLN A 60 8.22 -54.25 51.18
C GLN A 60 7.97 -53.51 52.52
N LYS A 61 6.82 -53.56 53.22
CA LYS A 61 5.49 -54.27 53.15
C LYS A 61 4.39 -53.33 53.74
N GLY A 62 3.08 -53.63 53.94
CA GLY A 62 2.18 -54.79 53.72
C GLY A 62 0.86 -54.33 53.01
N GLU A 63 -0.37 -54.89 53.08
CA GLU A 63 -1.12 -55.93 53.85
C GLU A 63 -2.24 -55.42 54.82
N THR A 64 -3.50 -55.93 54.86
CA THR A 64 -4.51 -56.32 53.80
C THR A 64 -5.98 -56.19 54.38
N PRO A 65 -7.06 -57.04 54.15
CA PRO A 65 -8.23 -56.53 53.40
C PRO A 65 -9.69 -56.96 53.85
N ARG A 66 -10.69 -56.55 53.04
CA ARG A 66 -12.04 -57.15 52.77
C ARG A 66 -13.17 -57.10 53.83
N VAL A 67 -14.40 -56.82 53.35
CA VAL A 67 -15.63 -57.65 53.39
C VAL A 67 -16.73 -57.01 52.50
N ASP A 68 -17.67 -57.80 51.96
CA ASP A 68 -18.68 -57.40 50.95
C ASP A 68 -20.08 -57.03 51.53
N GLY A 69 -20.94 -56.40 50.70
CA GLY A 69 -22.38 -56.18 50.98
C GLY A 69 -23.15 -55.55 49.81
N THR A 70 -24.40 -55.96 49.54
CA THR A 70 -25.14 -55.55 48.31
C THR A 70 -26.68 -55.52 48.49
N TRP A 71 -27.32 -54.34 48.37
CA TRP A 71 -28.80 -54.22 48.35
C TRP A 71 -29.35 -53.07 47.46
N LYS A 72 -30.25 -53.45 46.55
CA LYS A 72 -31.53 -52.87 46.02
C LYS A 72 -31.98 -51.42 46.41
N ALA A 73 -32.84 -50.69 45.66
CA ALA A 73 -33.35 -50.74 44.27
C ALA A 73 -34.38 -49.59 43.99
N THR A 74 -34.93 -49.52 42.74
CA THR A 74 -36.29 -49.01 42.34
C THR A 74 -36.54 -47.48 42.15
N PRO A 75 -37.52 -47.03 41.28
CA PRO A 75 -37.15 -46.19 40.10
C PRO A 75 -38.25 -45.24 39.46
N LEU A 76 -38.07 -44.88 38.16
CA LEU A 76 -39.08 -44.48 37.13
C LEU A 76 -39.71 -43.04 37.21
N PRO A 77 -40.41 -42.49 36.18
CA PRO A 77 -40.38 -42.73 34.70
C PRO A 77 -40.62 -41.50 33.74
N LYS A 78 -40.61 -41.78 32.41
CA LYS A 78 -41.18 -41.04 31.23
C LYS A 78 -40.28 -39.95 30.59
N LYS A 79 -40.22 -39.77 29.25
CA LYS A 79 -40.99 -40.35 28.11
C LYS A 79 -40.22 -40.24 26.75
N LYS A 80 -40.26 -41.29 25.90
CA LYS A 80 -40.43 -41.31 24.40
C LYS A 80 -39.52 -40.42 23.47
N THR A 81 -39.02 -40.85 22.29
CA THR A 81 -39.02 -42.14 21.52
C THR A 81 -37.94 -42.13 20.40
N THR A 82 -37.46 -43.30 19.93
CA THR A 82 -36.95 -43.70 18.55
C THR A 82 -36.32 -42.66 17.60
N ALA A 83 -35.26 -42.89 16.81
CA ALA A 83 -34.52 -44.09 16.35
C ALA A 83 -33.28 -43.64 15.49
N ALA A 84 -32.29 -44.42 15.02
CA ALA A 84 -31.73 -45.75 15.33
C ALA A 84 -30.37 -45.95 14.57
N SER A 85 -29.93 -47.21 14.36
CA SER A 85 -28.94 -47.79 13.40
C SER A 85 -28.25 -46.91 12.33
N SER A 86 -26.97 -47.12 11.95
CA SER A 86 -26.03 -48.23 12.27
C SER A 86 -24.54 -47.84 12.08
N SER A 87 -23.63 -48.76 12.46
CA SER A 87 -22.17 -48.61 12.49
C SER A 87 -21.45 -48.73 11.14
N GLY A 88 -20.32 -48.04 11.01
CA GLY A 88 -19.29 -48.24 9.97
C GLY A 88 -17.91 -47.85 10.52
N SER A 89 -16.89 -48.67 10.28
CA SER A 89 -15.60 -48.63 11.00
C SER A 89 -14.48 -47.87 10.26
N GLU A 90 -13.36 -47.67 10.97
CA GLU A 90 -12.13 -47.00 10.52
C GLU A 90 -11.49 -47.67 9.29
N GLN A 91 -10.82 -46.86 8.45
CA GLN A 91 -9.37 -47.01 8.22
C GLN A 91 -8.75 -45.81 7.47
N SER A 92 -7.43 -45.70 7.55
CA SER A 92 -6.62 -44.58 7.05
C SER A 92 -6.22 -44.70 5.59
N LEU A 93 -6.08 -43.56 4.88
CA LEU A 93 -5.08 -43.40 3.82
C LEU A 93 -4.59 -41.94 3.72
N ASP A 94 -3.27 -41.75 3.68
CA ASP A 94 -2.63 -40.47 3.36
C ASP A 94 -2.86 -40.05 1.91
N LYS A 95 -3.08 -38.75 1.67
CA LYS A 95 -2.74 -38.11 0.39
C LYS A 95 -2.52 -36.59 0.52
N LYS A 96 -1.51 -36.10 -0.19
CA LYS A 96 -1.10 -34.68 -0.22
C LYS A 96 -2.16 -33.83 -0.94
N ALA A 97 -2.50 -32.68 -0.36
CA ALA A 97 -3.13 -31.58 -1.08
C ALA A 97 -2.10 -30.45 -1.33
N ALA A 98 -1.43 -30.50 -2.48
CA ALA A 98 -0.69 -29.37 -3.01
C ALA A 98 -1.56 -28.71 -4.10
N VAL A 99 -1.69 -27.39 -4.07
CA VAL A 99 -2.53 -26.64 -5.04
C VAL A 99 -1.69 -25.60 -5.77
N PRO A 100 -1.09 -25.96 -6.93
CA PRO A 100 -0.47 -25.02 -7.85
C PRO A 100 -1.38 -24.80 -9.07
N TRP A 101 -1.70 -23.55 -9.39
CA TRP A 101 -1.93 -23.15 -10.79
C TRP A 101 -1.48 -21.70 -10.99
N LEU A 102 -0.56 -21.51 -11.94
CA LEU A 102 0.04 -20.21 -12.29
C LEU A 102 0.52 -20.26 -13.75
N THR A 103 -0.44 -20.43 -14.66
CA THR A 103 -0.22 -20.46 -16.12
C THR A 103 -1.47 -19.94 -16.83
N PRO A 104 -1.44 -18.78 -17.49
CA PRO A 104 -2.50 -18.38 -18.41
C PRO A 104 -2.35 -19.13 -19.75
N ALA A 105 -3.48 -19.51 -20.36
CA ALA A 105 -3.56 -20.15 -21.67
C ALA A 105 -4.48 -19.32 -22.61
N PRO A 106 -4.36 -19.43 -23.94
CA PRO A 106 -4.59 -18.29 -24.83
C PRO A 106 -6.05 -18.05 -25.27
N SER A 107 -6.24 -16.86 -25.84
CA SER A 107 -7.49 -16.38 -26.44
C SER A 107 -7.95 -17.21 -27.65
N GLN A 108 -9.27 -17.39 -27.77
CA GLN A 108 -9.93 -17.57 -29.06
C GLN A 108 -10.79 -16.33 -29.37
N LYS A 109 -10.82 -15.93 -30.64
CA LYS A 109 -11.68 -14.85 -31.14
C LYS A 109 -13.05 -15.42 -31.55
N ALA A 110 -14.12 -14.81 -31.09
CA ALA A 110 -15.40 -14.77 -31.78
C ALA A 110 -15.85 -13.30 -31.85
N GLY A 111 -16.25 -12.83 -33.03
CA GLY A 111 -16.67 -11.45 -33.23
C GLY A 111 -18.15 -11.22 -32.89
N SER A 112 -18.48 -10.03 -32.41
CA SER A 112 -19.84 -9.50 -32.44
C SER A 112 -19.81 -8.01 -32.73
N VAL A 113 -20.93 -7.47 -33.23
CA VAL A 113 -20.97 -6.23 -34.00
C VAL A 113 -21.08 -4.97 -33.12
N VAL A 114 -20.49 -3.90 -33.65
CA VAL A 114 -20.54 -2.50 -33.21
C VAL A 114 -21.88 -2.08 -32.58
N ALA A 115 -21.80 -1.50 -31.38
CA ALA A 115 -22.74 -0.49 -30.91
C ALA A 115 -21.93 0.77 -30.53
N LYS A 116 -22.03 1.82 -31.36
CA LYS A 116 -21.31 3.08 -31.15
C LYS A 116 -22.22 4.01 -30.33
N VAL A 117 -21.81 4.36 -29.11
CA VAL A 117 -22.51 5.34 -28.27
C VAL A 117 -21.66 6.59 -28.18
N ASP A 118 -22.10 7.67 -28.83
CA ASP A 118 -21.43 8.97 -28.78
C ASP A 118 -21.69 9.64 -27.42
N LEU A 119 -20.82 9.36 -26.45
CA LEU A 119 -20.88 9.93 -25.10
C LEU A 119 -20.36 11.39 -25.05
N LEU A 120 -20.91 12.23 -25.93
CA LEU A 120 -20.42 13.58 -26.22
C LEU A 120 -21.52 14.65 -26.11
N GLY A 121 -22.45 14.45 -25.15
CA GLY A 121 -23.60 15.34 -24.91
C GLY A 121 -23.78 15.85 -23.47
N GLU A 122 -23.09 15.27 -22.47
CA GLU A 122 -23.35 15.55 -21.04
C GLU A 122 -22.17 16.22 -20.32
N PHE A 123 -21.71 17.38 -20.82
CA PHE A 123 -20.47 18.01 -20.34
C PHE A 123 -20.59 19.52 -20.04
N GLN A 124 -21.64 19.96 -19.31
CA GLN A 124 -21.77 21.40 -18.96
C GLN A 124 -22.51 21.78 -17.67
N SER A 125 -23.12 20.85 -16.91
CA SER A 125 -24.11 21.18 -15.87
C SER A 125 -23.73 20.89 -14.41
N ALA A 126 -22.56 20.31 -14.11
CA ALA A 126 -22.22 19.78 -12.78
C ALA A 126 -20.89 20.32 -12.19
N LEU A 127 -20.90 21.58 -11.75
CA LEU A 127 -19.86 22.16 -10.87
C LEU A 127 -20.50 22.89 -9.68
N PRO A 128 -20.21 22.49 -8.42
CA PRO A 128 -20.74 23.18 -7.24
C PRO A 128 -20.03 24.51 -7.01
N LYS A 129 -20.81 25.60 -6.87
CA LYS A 129 -20.27 26.94 -6.55
C LYS A 129 -19.80 26.99 -5.09
N ILE A 130 -18.49 27.02 -4.87
CA ILE A 130 -17.89 27.30 -3.55
C ILE A 130 -18.29 28.72 -3.13
N LYS A 131 -18.83 28.88 -1.93
CA LYS A 131 -19.25 30.18 -1.38
C LYS A 131 -18.09 30.83 -0.62
N SER A 132 -17.60 31.97 -1.10
CA SER A 132 -16.74 32.86 -0.30
C SER A 132 -17.59 33.67 0.69
N HIS A 133 -17.09 33.88 1.90
CA HIS A 133 -17.77 34.67 2.93
C HIS A 133 -17.72 36.19 2.64
N PRO A 134 -18.77 36.97 2.98
CA PRO A 134 -18.82 38.40 2.70
C PRO A 134 -18.11 39.23 3.77
N THR A 135 -17.40 40.29 3.35
CA THR A 135 -16.88 41.34 4.25
C THR A 135 -17.61 42.67 3.99
N ARG A 136 -17.79 43.47 5.05
CA ARG A 136 -18.78 44.56 5.18
C ARG A 136 -18.38 45.87 4.47
N PRO A 137 -19.30 46.56 3.73
CA PRO A 137 -19.00 47.82 3.04
C PRO A 137 -19.24 49.08 3.89
N GLN A 138 -18.62 50.20 3.49
CA GLN A 138 -18.86 51.58 3.97
C GLN A 138 -19.10 52.55 2.78
N LYS A 139 -19.57 53.77 3.05
CA LYS A 139 -20.42 54.58 2.13
C LYS A 139 -19.74 55.31 0.95
N LYS A 140 -20.41 55.18 -0.20
CA LYS A 140 -20.66 56.11 -1.35
C LYS A 140 -20.12 57.56 -1.33
N GLY A 141 -19.72 58.03 -2.53
CA GLY A 141 -19.66 59.46 -2.93
C GLY A 141 -18.92 59.67 -4.28
N SER A 142 -19.44 59.26 -5.45
CA SER A 142 -20.37 60.01 -6.33
C SER A 142 -19.77 61.20 -7.13
N GLN A 143 -19.36 60.99 -8.41
CA GLN A 143 -20.09 61.52 -9.60
C GLN A 143 -19.39 61.28 -10.98
N LYS A 144 -20.23 60.94 -11.99
CA LYS A 144 -20.16 61.26 -13.44
C LYS A 144 -19.15 60.56 -14.38
N ASN A 145 -19.52 60.62 -15.67
CA ASN A 145 -19.19 59.73 -16.82
C ASN A 145 -19.95 60.30 -18.08
N PRO A 146 -19.79 59.84 -19.35
CA PRO A 146 -18.57 59.47 -20.08
C PRO A 146 -18.34 60.21 -21.47
N PRO A 147 -18.47 59.65 -22.71
CA PRO A 147 -17.38 59.67 -23.74
C PRO A 147 -17.88 60.07 -25.17
N PRO A 148 -17.49 59.44 -26.33
CA PRO A 148 -16.20 59.11 -26.97
C PRO A 148 -16.04 59.76 -28.39
N LYS A 149 -14.95 59.47 -29.16
CA LYS A 149 -14.98 59.42 -30.66
C LYS A 149 -13.75 58.79 -31.38
N ASN A 150 -14.04 58.32 -32.60
CA ASN A 150 -13.30 57.64 -33.69
C ASN A 150 -11.91 58.23 -34.09
N GLY A 151 -11.05 57.63 -34.95
CA GLY A 151 -11.27 56.58 -35.98
C GLY A 151 -9.97 55.97 -36.61
N PRO A 152 -10.01 55.33 -37.82
CA PRO A 152 -9.08 54.24 -38.22
C PRO A 152 -8.19 54.47 -39.48
N GLN A 153 -7.23 53.56 -39.75
CA GLN A 153 -6.83 53.15 -41.12
C GLN A 153 -5.89 51.90 -41.24
N ASN A 154 -6.15 51.14 -42.32
CA ASN A 154 -5.40 50.13 -43.13
C ASN A 154 -3.87 49.92 -42.88
N SER A 155 -3.27 48.75 -43.14
CA SER A 155 -3.26 48.03 -44.44
C SER A 155 -2.63 46.60 -44.39
N THR A 156 -2.65 45.90 -45.53
CA THR A 156 -2.37 44.46 -45.73
C THR A 156 -0.91 44.11 -46.02
N HIS A 157 -0.40 42.94 -45.59
CA HIS A 157 0.54 42.11 -46.37
C HIS A 157 0.49 40.61 -45.95
N THR A 158 0.72 39.68 -46.89
CA THR A 158 0.58 38.23 -46.68
C THR A 158 1.78 37.43 -47.20
N HIS A 159 2.57 36.84 -46.29
CA HIS A 159 3.48 35.71 -46.55
C HIS A 159 3.45 34.80 -45.30
N SER A 160 3.01 33.55 -45.38
CA SER A 160 3.68 32.37 -45.96
C SER A 160 4.67 31.71 -44.98
N GLU A 161 4.31 30.49 -44.58
CA GLU A 161 5.18 29.42 -44.06
C GLU A 161 6.18 29.71 -42.92
N ASN A 162 5.85 29.22 -41.71
CA ASN A 162 6.84 28.38 -41.03
C ASN A 162 6.26 27.30 -40.10
N LYS A 163 6.87 26.12 -40.25
CA LYS A 163 6.91 24.87 -39.47
C LYS A 163 6.24 24.86 -38.08
N TYR A 164 5.51 23.78 -37.80
CA TYR A 164 4.99 23.39 -36.49
C TYR A 164 6.10 23.25 -35.40
N SER A 165 6.43 24.35 -34.71
CA SER A 165 7.33 24.37 -33.56
C SER A 165 6.56 24.23 -32.24
N GLY A 166 5.81 23.13 -32.10
CA GLY A 166 4.88 22.86 -30.99
C GLY A 166 5.53 22.49 -29.66
N VAL A 167 6.36 23.38 -29.08
CA VAL A 167 6.87 23.22 -27.71
C VAL A 167 5.67 23.20 -26.75
N SER A 168 5.39 22.03 -26.15
CA SER A 168 4.20 21.84 -25.33
C SER A 168 4.33 22.60 -24.01
N GLN A 169 3.78 23.82 -23.97
CA GLN A 169 3.70 24.59 -22.75
C GLN A 169 2.88 23.83 -21.70
N LYS A 170 3.52 23.47 -20.59
CA LYS A 170 2.91 22.70 -19.52
C LYS A 170 1.83 23.54 -18.84
N ILE A 171 0.58 23.16 -19.02
CA ILE A 171 -0.56 23.78 -18.34
C ILE A 171 -0.66 23.14 -16.94
N PRO A 172 -0.52 23.89 -15.82
CA PRO A 172 -0.48 23.30 -14.47
C PRO A 172 -1.69 22.41 -14.15
N GLY A 173 -2.88 22.75 -14.65
CA GLY A 173 -4.10 21.94 -14.50
C GLY A 173 -4.08 20.55 -15.16
N LYS A 174 -3.02 20.19 -15.91
CA LYS A 174 -2.80 18.84 -16.44
C LYS A 174 -2.09 17.90 -15.45
N MET A 175 -1.64 18.37 -14.28
CA MET A 175 -0.88 17.55 -13.34
C MET A 175 -1.57 17.42 -11.98
N VAL A 176 -1.43 16.24 -11.38
CA VAL A 176 -1.86 15.94 -10.00
C VAL A 176 -0.85 15.03 -9.32
N ALA A 177 -0.75 15.09 -7.99
CA ALA A 177 -0.12 14.03 -7.20
C ALA A 177 -1.19 13.23 -6.45
N ILE A 178 -0.95 11.93 -6.27
CA ILE A 178 -1.84 10.99 -5.58
C ILE A 178 -1.05 10.21 -4.52
N ASP A 179 -1.72 9.94 -3.40
CA ASP A 179 -1.27 8.99 -2.37
C ASP A 179 -2.50 8.26 -1.76
N CYS A 180 -2.31 6.97 -1.43
CA CYS A 180 -3.35 6.08 -0.93
C CYS A 180 -2.97 5.40 0.39
N GLU A 181 -3.85 5.50 1.39
CA GLU A 181 -3.72 4.73 2.62
C GLU A 181 -4.39 3.35 2.47
N MET A 182 -3.64 2.28 2.76
CA MET A 182 -4.12 0.89 2.66
C MET A 182 -4.37 0.23 4.02
N VAL A 183 -5.52 -0.45 4.13
CA VAL A 183 -5.84 -1.40 5.21
C VAL A 183 -5.58 -2.85 4.78
N GLY A 184 -5.56 -3.77 5.73
CA GLY A 184 -5.46 -5.22 5.52
C GLY A 184 -6.82 -5.90 5.49
N THR A 185 -7.16 -6.50 4.35
CA THR A 185 -8.39 -7.29 4.13
C THR A 185 -8.07 -8.75 3.79
N GLY A 186 -9.11 -9.58 3.71
CA GLY A 186 -8.99 -10.99 3.31
C GLY A 186 -8.21 -11.85 4.33
N PRO A 187 -7.79 -13.07 3.93
CA PRO A 187 -7.14 -14.01 4.84
C PRO A 187 -5.94 -13.39 5.59
N LYS A 188 -6.07 -13.29 6.92
CA LYS A 188 -5.08 -12.70 7.84
C LYS A 188 -4.71 -11.23 7.55
N GLY A 189 -5.53 -10.48 6.81
CA GLY A 189 -5.25 -9.08 6.46
C GLY A 189 -4.12 -8.89 5.44
N HIS A 190 -3.72 -9.94 4.72
CA HIS A 190 -2.61 -9.89 3.77
C HIS A 190 -2.92 -9.11 2.49
N VAL A 191 -4.20 -8.95 2.11
CA VAL A 191 -4.58 -8.13 0.95
C VAL A 191 -4.54 -6.66 1.35
N SER A 192 -3.71 -5.86 0.69
CA SER A 192 -3.79 -4.39 0.79
C SER A 192 -5.03 -3.90 0.04
N SER A 193 -5.87 -3.11 0.69
CA SER A 193 -7.05 -2.49 0.06
C SER A 193 -7.14 -1.01 0.42
N LEU A 194 -7.57 -0.20 -0.56
CA LEU A 194 -7.70 1.25 -0.43
C LEU A 194 -8.69 1.64 0.68
N ALA A 195 -8.28 2.55 1.57
CA ALA A 195 -9.08 3.03 2.70
C ALA A 195 -9.09 4.55 2.90
N ARG A 196 -8.14 5.27 2.30
CA ARG A 196 -8.20 6.71 2.02
C ARG A 196 -7.45 6.97 0.72
N CYS A 197 -7.90 7.93 -0.06
CA CYS A 197 -7.14 8.45 -1.20
C CYS A 197 -7.12 9.97 -1.10
N SER A 198 -5.95 10.56 -1.28
CA SER A 198 -5.81 12.01 -1.42
C SER A 198 -5.21 12.35 -2.78
N ILE A 199 -5.73 13.39 -3.42
CA ILE A 199 -5.23 13.92 -4.70
C ILE A 199 -5.06 15.43 -4.55
N VAL A 200 -3.90 15.94 -4.93
CA VAL A 200 -3.61 17.39 -4.96
C VAL A 200 -3.34 17.89 -6.38
N ASN A 201 -3.59 19.16 -6.63
CA ASN A 201 -3.20 19.82 -7.88
C ASN A 201 -1.68 20.04 -7.93
N TYR A 202 -1.19 20.71 -8.99
CA TYR A 202 0.21 21.11 -9.09
C TYR A 202 0.66 21.98 -7.90
N ASP A 203 -0.15 22.93 -7.44
CA ASP A 203 0.24 23.92 -6.43
C ASP A 203 0.27 23.36 -4.99
N GLY A 204 -0.48 22.29 -4.73
CA GLY A 204 -0.58 21.60 -3.43
C GLY A 204 -2.00 21.58 -2.83
N ASP A 205 -2.97 22.23 -3.48
CA ASP A 205 -4.37 22.25 -3.04
C ASP A 205 -5.04 20.88 -3.20
N VAL A 206 -5.86 20.51 -2.22
CA VAL A 206 -6.59 19.23 -2.22
C VAL A 206 -7.75 19.26 -3.22
N LEU A 207 -7.69 18.36 -4.21
CA LEU A 207 -8.76 18.11 -5.19
C LEU A 207 -9.69 16.98 -4.75
N TYR A 208 -9.18 16.04 -3.96
CA TYR A 208 -9.92 14.92 -3.39
C TYR A 208 -9.24 14.48 -2.10
N ASP A 209 -10.01 14.25 -1.04
CA ASP A 209 -9.54 13.57 0.17
C ASP A 209 -10.74 12.89 0.85
N GLU A 210 -10.92 11.59 0.60
CA GLU A 210 -12.03 10.81 1.17
C GLU A 210 -11.52 9.52 1.82
N TYR A 211 -12.18 9.13 2.91
CA TYR A 211 -12.11 7.77 3.44
C TYR A 211 -12.97 6.84 2.59
N ILE A 212 -12.43 5.66 2.27
CA ILE A 212 -12.98 4.74 1.27
C ILE A 212 -13.29 3.41 1.96
N LEU A 213 -14.50 2.87 1.76
CA LEU A 213 -14.89 1.59 2.34
C LEU A 213 -14.48 0.45 1.37
N PRO A 214 -13.56 -0.46 1.76
CA PRO A 214 -13.13 -1.56 0.90
C PRO A 214 -14.27 -2.55 0.60
N PRO A 215 -14.24 -3.25 -0.55
CA PRO A 215 -15.24 -4.28 -0.88
C PRO A 215 -15.09 -5.58 -0.06
N CYS A 216 -14.02 -5.72 0.71
CA CYS A 216 -13.75 -6.88 1.56
C CYS A 216 -13.60 -6.45 3.03
N HIS A 217 -13.97 -7.32 3.97
CA HIS A 217 -13.88 -7.01 5.40
C HIS A 217 -12.44 -6.64 5.83
N ILE A 218 -12.34 -5.64 6.70
CA ILE A 218 -11.07 -5.19 7.26
C ILE A 218 -10.70 -6.11 8.43
N VAL A 219 -9.50 -6.69 8.38
CA VAL A 219 -8.91 -7.54 9.42
C VAL A 219 -7.88 -6.77 10.23
N ASP A 220 -7.11 -5.90 9.58
CA ASP A 220 -6.14 -5.01 10.22
C ASP A 220 -6.27 -3.60 9.64
N TYR A 221 -6.49 -2.61 10.50
CA TYR A 221 -6.53 -1.21 10.07
C TYR A 221 -5.16 -0.66 9.67
N ARG A 222 -4.06 -1.31 10.07
CA ARG A 222 -2.68 -0.88 9.82
C ARG A 222 -2.38 0.54 10.35
N THR A 223 -3.16 1.02 11.33
CA THR A 223 -3.22 2.43 11.80
C THR A 223 -1.87 3.10 12.07
N ARG A 224 -0.86 2.32 12.50
CA ARG A 224 0.51 2.81 12.72
C ARG A 224 1.15 3.41 11.46
N TRP A 225 0.81 2.86 10.30
CA TRP A 225 1.19 3.34 8.99
C TRP A 225 0.06 4.18 8.42
N SER A 226 -1.16 3.61 8.34
CA SER A 226 -2.24 4.15 7.50
C SER A 226 -3.06 5.32 8.09
N GLY A 227 -2.91 5.62 9.38
CA GLY A 227 -3.80 6.53 10.12
C GLY A 227 -5.24 6.05 10.31
N ILE A 228 -5.70 5.06 9.54
CA ILE A 228 -7.10 4.62 9.50
C ILE A 228 -7.51 3.97 10.82
N ARG A 229 -8.73 4.29 11.27
CA ARG A 229 -9.37 3.77 12.48
C ARG A 229 -10.79 3.31 12.12
N LYS A 230 -11.37 2.41 12.92
CA LYS A 230 -12.75 1.92 12.72
C LYS A 230 -13.77 3.06 12.54
N GLN A 231 -13.61 4.16 13.29
CA GLN A 231 -14.48 5.34 13.20
C GLN A 231 -14.48 6.01 11.81
N HIS A 232 -13.36 5.95 11.06
CA HIS A 232 -13.27 6.56 9.72
C HIS A 232 -14.08 5.78 8.67
N MET A 233 -14.39 4.52 8.93
CA MET A 233 -15.14 3.64 8.02
C MET A 233 -16.66 3.74 8.19
N VAL A 234 -17.16 4.47 9.20
CA VAL A 234 -18.60 4.56 9.49
C VAL A 234 -19.35 5.28 8.36
N ASN A 235 -18.77 6.35 7.83
CA ASN A 235 -19.32 7.17 6.74
C ASN A 235 -18.41 7.18 5.49
N ALA A 236 -17.60 6.14 5.29
CA ALA A 236 -16.63 6.08 4.20
C ALA A 236 -17.30 5.78 2.84
N THR A 237 -16.85 6.46 1.78
CA THR A 237 -17.37 6.30 0.42
C THR A 237 -17.14 4.88 -0.09
N PRO A 238 -18.19 4.15 -0.54
CA PRO A 238 -18.02 2.79 -1.08
C PRO A 238 -17.02 2.76 -2.24
N PHE A 239 -16.08 1.81 -2.22
CA PHE A 239 -14.96 1.72 -3.19
C PHE A 239 -15.34 1.95 -4.66
N LYS A 240 -16.49 1.42 -5.14
CA LYS A 240 -16.96 1.61 -6.52
C LYS A 240 -17.27 3.08 -6.86
N ILE A 241 -17.77 3.86 -5.91
CA ILE A 241 -18.09 5.28 -6.06
C ILE A 241 -16.80 6.10 -6.01
N ALA A 242 -15.99 5.90 -4.96
CA ALA A 242 -14.70 6.56 -4.77
C ALA A 242 -13.77 6.37 -5.99
N ARG A 243 -13.62 5.13 -6.46
CA ARG A 243 -12.84 4.81 -7.66
C ARG A 243 -13.33 5.57 -8.89
N ASN A 244 -14.65 5.71 -9.09
CA ASN A 244 -15.17 6.46 -10.23
C ASN A 244 -14.90 7.97 -10.12
N GLN A 245 -14.96 8.56 -8.92
CA GLN A 245 -14.57 9.95 -8.67
C GLN A 245 -13.06 10.15 -8.96
N ILE A 246 -12.21 9.29 -8.39
CA ILE A 246 -10.76 9.33 -8.55
C ILE A 246 -10.36 9.21 -10.02
N LEU A 247 -10.89 8.21 -10.74
CA LEU A 247 -10.57 8.01 -12.16
C LEU A 247 -11.03 9.17 -13.04
N LYS A 248 -12.13 9.86 -12.70
CA LYS A 248 -12.55 11.10 -13.39
C LYS A 248 -11.56 12.25 -13.18
N ILE A 249 -10.85 12.29 -12.05
CA ILE A 249 -9.80 13.29 -11.75
C ILE A 249 -8.49 12.93 -12.45
N LEU A 250 -8.08 11.65 -12.47
CA LEU A 250 -6.83 11.20 -13.10
C LEU A 250 -6.89 11.15 -14.65
N ALA A 251 -8.10 11.16 -15.24
CA ALA A 251 -8.29 11.05 -16.69
C ALA A 251 -7.56 12.16 -17.47
N GLY A 252 -6.65 11.76 -18.36
CA GLY A 252 -5.90 12.67 -19.24
C GLY A 252 -4.89 13.58 -18.52
N LYS A 253 -4.59 13.32 -17.24
CA LYS A 253 -3.58 14.04 -16.47
C LYS A 253 -2.26 13.29 -16.39
N ILE A 254 -1.18 14.03 -16.16
CA ILE A 254 0.07 13.48 -15.61
C ILE A 254 -0.16 13.23 -14.12
N VAL A 255 0.16 12.02 -13.65
CA VAL A 255 -0.05 11.60 -12.27
C VAL A 255 1.29 11.29 -11.61
N VAL A 256 1.62 12.10 -10.60
CA VAL A 256 2.80 11.97 -9.76
C VAL A 256 2.47 11.12 -8.52
N GLY A 257 3.39 10.28 -8.08
CA GLY A 257 3.24 9.44 -6.87
C GLY A 257 4.60 9.01 -6.31
N HIS A 258 4.58 8.21 -5.24
CA HIS A 258 5.79 7.65 -4.64
C HIS A 258 5.61 6.15 -4.38
N ALA A 259 6.29 5.31 -5.16
CA ALA A 259 6.00 3.87 -5.28
C ALA A 259 4.56 3.61 -5.75
N ILE A 260 4.10 4.42 -6.72
CA ILE A 260 2.70 4.60 -7.19
C ILE A 260 2.03 3.31 -7.70
N HIS A 261 2.84 2.30 -8.01
CA HIS A 261 2.35 0.95 -8.35
C HIS A 261 1.54 0.30 -7.22
N ASN A 262 1.70 0.73 -5.96
CA ASN A 262 0.89 0.26 -4.83
C ASN A 262 -0.52 0.88 -4.85
N ASP A 263 -0.60 2.18 -5.09
CA ASP A 263 -1.80 3.01 -5.21
C ASP A 263 -2.67 2.54 -6.38
N PHE A 264 -2.08 2.43 -7.57
CA PHE A 264 -2.76 1.93 -8.77
C PHE A 264 -3.28 0.49 -8.58
N LYS A 265 -2.52 -0.36 -7.87
CA LYS A 265 -2.96 -1.71 -7.49
C LYS A 265 -4.11 -1.71 -6.49
N ALA A 266 -4.11 -0.81 -5.51
CA ALA A 266 -5.19 -0.63 -4.54
C ALA A 266 -6.47 -0.06 -5.19
N LEU A 267 -6.31 0.83 -6.18
CA LEU A 267 -7.37 1.40 -7.02
C LEU A 267 -7.90 0.43 -8.09
N GLN A 268 -7.24 -0.70 -8.32
CA GLN A 268 -7.52 -1.60 -9.45
C GLN A 268 -7.50 -0.85 -10.79
N TYR A 269 -6.45 -0.07 -11.02
CA TYR A 269 -6.28 0.83 -12.16
C TYR A 269 -4.91 0.63 -12.83
N ILE A 270 -4.84 0.96 -14.13
CA ILE A 270 -3.61 1.02 -14.91
C ILE A 270 -3.61 2.40 -15.58
N HIS A 271 -2.69 3.26 -15.16
CA HIS A 271 -2.43 4.54 -15.79
C HIS A 271 -1.37 4.38 -16.90
N PRO A 272 -1.41 5.16 -18.00
CA PRO A 272 -0.35 5.12 -19.00
C PRO A 272 1.03 5.42 -18.39
N LYS A 273 2.06 4.68 -18.80
CA LYS A 273 3.45 4.95 -18.40
C LYS A 273 3.89 6.32 -18.90
N SER A 274 3.46 6.70 -20.11
CA SER A 274 3.61 8.03 -20.71
C SER A 274 3.04 9.19 -19.86
N LEU A 275 2.14 8.90 -18.91
CA LEU A 275 1.54 9.87 -17.98
C LEU A 275 1.93 9.65 -16.50
N THR A 276 2.66 8.58 -16.16
CA THR A 276 3.03 8.21 -14.77
C THR A 276 4.38 8.80 -14.35
N ARG A 277 4.45 9.46 -13.19
CA ARG A 277 5.69 10.00 -12.57
C ARG A 277 5.88 9.40 -11.16
N ASP A 278 6.69 8.35 -11.03
CA ASP A 278 7.02 7.74 -9.73
C ASP A 278 8.32 8.32 -9.14
N THR A 279 8.23 8.95 -7.97
CA THR A 279 9.35 9.63 -7.27
C THR A 279 10.25 8.70 -6.44
N SER A 280 9.93 7.41 -6.31
CA SER A 280 10.70 6.47 -5.48
C SER A 280 11.96 5.89 -6.14
N HIS A 281 12.09 6.02 -7.47
CA HIS A 281 13.13 5.40 -8.29
C HIS A 281 13.71 6.37 -9.35
N ILE A 282 13.96 7.64 -8.99
CA ILE A 282 14.51 8.64 -9.92
C ILE A 282 15.99 8.96 -9.62
N PRO A 283 16.91 8.71 -10.57
CA PRO A 283 18.31 9.15 -10.49
C PRO A 283 18.48 10.65 -10.18
N LEU A 284 17.65 11.52 -10.77
CA LEU A 284 17.71 12.98 -10.59
C LEU A 284 17.42 13.42 -9.14
N LEU A 285 16.43 12.80 -8.46
CA LEU A 285 16.16 13.08 -7.05
C LEU A 285 17.28 12.54 -6.17
N ASN A 286 17.77 11.33 -6.46
CA ASN A 286 18.87 10.71 -5.72
C ASN A 286 20.15 11.55 -5.81
N ARG A 287 20.49 12.06 -7.01
CA ARG A 287 21.64 12.94 -7.27
C ARG A 287 21.53 14.26 -6.52
N LYS A 288 20.38 14.96 -6.60
CA LYS A 288 20.15 16.21 -5.85
C LYS A 288 20.15 15.99 -4.32
N ALA A 289 19.92 14.76 -3.88
CA ALA A 289 19.84 14.38 -2.46
C ALA A 289 21.14 13.75 -1.92
N ASP A 290 22.26 13.78 -2.64
CA ASP A 290 23.53 13.11 -2.26
C ASP A 290 23.33 11.63 -1.90
N CYS A 291 22.63 10.90 -2.77
CA CYS A 291 22.34 9.47 -2.63
C CYS A 291 22.73 8.70 -3.90
N PRO A 292 23.09 7.40 -3.80
CA PRO A 292 23.39 6.58 -4.98
C PRO A 292 22.20 6.54 -5.95
N GLU A 293 22.44 6.79 -7.24
CA GLU A 293 21.35 6.97 -8.22
C GLU A 293 20.42 5.76 -8.35
N ASN A 294 20.94 4.55 -8.13
CA ASN A 294 20.21 3.28 -8.18
C ASN A 294 19.47 2.92 -6.87
N ALA A 295 19.48 3.77 -5.83
CA ALA A 295 18.83 3.48 -4.55
C ALA A 295 17.32 3.78 -4.58
N THR A 296 16.49 2.88 -4.07
CA THR A 296 15.10 3.23 -3.69
C THR A 296 15.13 4.11 -2.45
N MET A 297 14.82 5.38 -2.59
CA MET A 297 14.75 6.32 -1.48
C MET A 297 13.30 6.48 -1.02
N SER A 298 13.07 6.44 0.30
CA SER A 298 11.73 6.68 0.85
C SER A 298 11.37 8.17 0.82
N LEU A 299 10.08 8.46 0.61
CA LEU A 299 9.54 9.82 0.58
C LEU A 299 10.05 10.68 1.74
N LYS A 300 9.87 10.20 2.97
CA LYS A 300 10.37 10.82 4.21
C LYS A 300 11.86 11.19 4.15
N SER A 301 12.70 10.35 3.54
CA SER A 301 14.14 10.62 3.42
C SER A 301 14.48 11.59 2.30
N LEU A 302 13.72 11.60 1.19
CA LEU A 302 13.86 12.59 0.13
C LEU A 302 13.39 13.97 0.61
N THR A 303 12.18 14.04 1.16
CA THR A 303 11.59 15.27 1.72
C THR A 303 12.48 15.87 2.81
N LYS A 304 13.09 15.04 3.68
CA LYS A 304 14.02 15.57 4.69
C LYS A 304 15.35 16.06 4.11
N LYS A 305 15.92 15.39 3.09
CA LYS A 305 17.18 15.80 2.44
C LYS A 305 17.01 17.03 1.53
N LEU A 306 15.91 17.10 0.77
CA LEU A 306 15.71 18.06 -0.31
C LEU A 306 14.83 19.26 0.06
N LEU A 307 13.87 19.07 0.98
CA LEU A 307 12.90 20.11 1.38
C LEU A 307 13.07 20.49 2.87
N ASN A 308 14.08 19.93 3.57
CA ASN A 308 14.36 20.06 5.00
C ASN A 308 13.17 19.71 5.95
N ARG A 309 12.06 19.18 5.42
CA ARG A 309 10.81 18.94 6.16
C ARG A 309 10.73 17.52 6.71
N ASP A 310 10.34 17.40 7.98
CA ASP A 310 10.01 16.12 8.61
C ASP A 310 8.53 15.80 8.43
N ILE A 311 8.20 15.00 7.41
CA ILE A 311 6.88 14.38 7.23
C ILE A 311 6.78 13.05 8.00
N GLN A 312 5.59 12.47 8.18
CA GLN A 312 5.40 11.16 8.83
C GLN A 312 6.06 11.08 10.22
N ALA A 313 5.99 12.15 11.01
CA ALA A 313 6.65 12.27 12.31
C ALA A 313 5.80 11.78 13.50
N GLY A 314 4.48 11.64 13.29
CA GLY A 314 3.50 11.31 14.33
C GLY A 314 3.46 9.84 14.74
N LYS A 315 2.77 9.58 15.87
CA LYS A 315 2.37 8.21 16.30
C LYS A 315 0.97 7.83 15.78
N SER A 316 0.27 8.75 15.14
CA SER A 316 -1.15 8.61 14.75
C SER A 316 -1.38 7.76 13.51
N GLY A 317 -0.32 7.59 12.70
CA GLY A 317 -0.34 7.15 11.30
C GLY A 317 0.35 8.20 10.41
N HIS A 318 0.38 7.93 9.11
CA HIS A 318 0.73 8.87 8.06
C HIS A 318 -0.50 9.73 7.71
N SER A 319 -0.37 10.58 6.68
CA SER A 319 -1.50 11.26 6.07
C SER A 319 -1.23 11.42 4.58
N SER A 320 -1.99 10.70 3.76
CA SER A 320 -1.95 10.80 2.29
C SER A 320 -2.00 12.23 1.71
N VAL A 321 -2.57 13.22 2.42
CA VAL A 321 -2.45 14.64 2.00
C VAL A 321 -1.03 15.18 2.16
N GLU A 322 -0.36 14.90 3.29
CA GLU A 322 1.05 15.29 3.53
C GLU A 322 1.98 14.60 2.54
N ASP A 323 1.75 13.30 2.31
CA ASP A 323 2.59 12.48 1.43
C ASP A 323 2.38 12.83 -0.06
N ALA A 324 1.15 13.13 -0.51
CA ALA A 324 0.89 13.63 -1.87
C ALA A 324 1.46 15.05 -2.10
N GLN A 325 1.36 15.96 -1.13
CA GLN A 325 1.97 17.30 -1.21
C GLN A 325 3.50 17.21 -1.27
N ALA A 326 4.12 16.43 -0.37
CA ALA A 326 5.56 16.19 -0.37
C ALA A 326 6.05 15.57 -1.69
N THR A 327 5.26 14.68 -2.28
CA THR A 327 5.53 14.06 -3.58
C THR A 327 5.49 15.09 -4.73
N MET A 328 4.50 15.98 -4.75
CA MET A 328 4.41 17.06 -5.76
C MET A 328 5.56 18.05 -5.61
N GLU A 329 5.91 18.46 -4.39
CA GLU A 329 7.04 19.35 -4.11
C GLU A 329 8.37 18.74 -4.57
N LEU A 330 8.60 17.44 -4.32
CA LEU A 330 9.79 16.73 -4.80
C LEU A 330 9.84 16.68 -6.33
N TYR A 331 8.71 16.40 -7.01
CA TYR A 331 8.65 16.42 -8.47
C TYR A 331 9.08 17.78 -9.04
N LYS A 332 8.61 18.91 -8.46
CA LYS A 332 8.98 20.26 -8.93
C LYS A 332 10.50 20.51 -8.92
N LEU A 333 11.26 19.90 -8.01
CA LEU A 333 12.73 20.04 -7.94
C LEU A 333 13.48 19.41 -9.13
N VAL A 334 12.85 18.46 -9.85
CA VAL A 334 13.43 17.74 -10.99
C VAL A 334 12.65 17.93 -12.29
N GLU A 335 11.51 18.60 -12.24
CA GLU A 335 10.52 18.70 -13.33
C GLU A 335 11.13 19.09 -14.69
N VAL A 336 12.02 20.09 -14.72
CA VAL A 336 12.57 20.59 -15.99
C VAL A 336 13.47 19.54 -16.64
N GLU A 337 14.40 18.97 -15.87
CA GLU A 337 15.32 17.92 -16.30
C GLU A 337 14.57 16.62 -16.66
N TRP A 338 13.58 16.23 -15.87
CA TRP A 338 12.85 14.96 -16.05
C TRP A 338 11.96 15.01 -17.30
N GLU A 339 11.18 16.06 -17.48
CA GLU A 339 10.27 16.16 -18.64
C GLU A 339 11.02 16.40 -19.95
N GLN A 340 12.20 17.06 -19.91
CA GLN A 340 13.12 17.09 -21.06
C GLN A 340 13.65 15.69 -21.40
N HIS A 341 14.06 14.92 -20.39
CA HIS A 341 14.52 13.54 -20.59
C HIS A 341 13.41 12.63 -21.15
N LEU A 342 12.17 12.75 -20.66
CA LEU A 342 11.00 12.00 -21.17
C LEU A 342 10.59 12.43 -22.58
N ALA A 343 10.73 13.70 -22.95
CA ALA A 343 10.49 14.17 -24.32
C ALA A 343 11.50 13.60 -25.33
N GLN A 344 12.74 13.34 -24.89
CA GLN A 344 13.77 12.67 -25.69
C GLN A 344 13.64 11.14 -25.67
N ASN A 345 13.18 10.56 -24.55
CA ASN A 345 13.13 9.13 -24.29
C ASN A 345 11.71 8.72 -23.83
N PRO A 346 10.69 8.77 -24.72
CA PRO A 346 9.32 8.47 -24.33
C PRO A 346 9.18 6.99 -23.89
N PRO A 347 8.52 6.72 -22.74
CA PRO A 347 8.34 5.36 -22.26
C PRO A 347 7.35 4.59 -23.15
N LYS A 348 7.61 3.30 -23.34
CA LYS A 348 6.71 2.40 -24.07
C LYS A 348 5.56 1.97 -23.15
N ASP A 349 4.34 2.37 -23.50
CA ASP A 349 3.10 2.01 -22.78
C ASP A 349 2.77 0.51 -22.80
#